data_AF-A0A6B3FCG8-F1
#
_entry.id   AF-A0A6B3FCG8-F1
#
_cell.length_a   1.000
_cell.length_b   1.000
_cell.length_c   1.000
_cell.angle_alpha   90.00
_cell.angle_beta   90.00
_cell.angle_gamma   90.00
#
_symmetry.space_group_name_H-M   'P 1'
#
loop_
_entity.id
_entity.type
_entity.pdbx_description
1 polymer ?
#
loop_
_entity_poly.entity_id
_entity_poly.type
_entity_poly.pdbx_seq_one_letter_code
_entity_poly.pdbx_strand_id
1 'polypeptide(L)'
;PGYRLRIPDRACVDAHRFATLAVSGQQRLDADDAAGAAAAFRDALALWRGKALPDLAVRTGHAVRLDALHSAALRGRIAADLRVRPSSALVAELRGLLATYPLDESLRALLMSALRDTGRPAEALVLYEETRALLAERLGTDP
;
A
#
# COMPACT_ATOMS: atom_id res chain seq x y z
N PRO A 1 2.92 -26.36 32.84
CA PRO A 1 2.29 -27.01 31.67
C PRO A 1 1.89 -25.99 30.59
N GLY A 2 2.04 -26.33 29.30
CA GLY A 2 1.77 -25.41 28.20
C GLY A 2 1.31 -26.13 26.94
N TYR A 3 0.79 -25.36 25.97
CA TYR A 3 0.28 -25.87 24.71
C TYR A 3 1.12 -25.34 23.54
N ARG A 4 1.30 -26.17 22.51
CA ARG A 4 1.95 -25.79 21.25
C ARG A 4 1.07 -26.22 20.09
N LEU A 5 0.63 -25.26 19.27
CA LEU A 5 -0.01 -25.55 18.00
C LEU A 5 1.07 -25.94 16.98
N ARG A 6 1.00 -27.17 16.45
CA ARG A 6 1.90 -27.65 15.40
C ARG A 6 1.20 -27.52 14.05
N ILE A 7 1.68 -26.61 13.22
CA ILE A 7 1.20 -26.40 11.86
C ILE A 7 2.23 -27.02 10.90
N PRO A 8 1.81 -27.82 9.90
CA PRO A 8 2.73 -28.50 8.97
C PRO A 8 3.58 -27.52 8.15
N ASP A 9 2.98 -26.41 7.71
CA ASP A 9 3.63 -25.35 6.94
C ASP A 9 3.07 -23.98 7.36
N ARG A 10 3.93 -22.97 7.44
CA ARG A 10 3.52 -21.58 7.65
C ARG A 10 2.62 -21.08 6.53
N ALA A 11 2.74 -21.60 5.30
CA ALA A 11 1.86 -21.22 4.18
C ALA A 11 0.38 -21.58 4.41
N CYS A 12 0.08 -22.47 5.36
CA CYS A 12 -1.29 -22.76 5.79
C CYS A 12 -1.94 -21.62 6.60
N VAL A 13 -1.16 -20.63 7.02
CA VAL A 13 -1.64 -19.44 7.75
C VAL A 13 -1.63 -18.24 6.81
N ASP A 14 -2.79 -17.63 6.60
CA ASP A 14 -2.98 -16.47 5.72
C ASP A 14 -2.01 -15.31 6.05
N ALA A 15 -1.81 -14.99 7.32
CA ALA A 15 -0.89 -13.94 7.77
C ALA A 15 0.57 -14.21 7.39
N HIS A 16 1.00 -15.48 7.39
CA HIS A 16 2.36 -15.85 6.97
C HIS A 16 2.49 -15.84 5.45
N ARG A 17 1.51 -16.41 4.74
CA ARG A 17 1.48 -16.41 3.27
C ARG A 17 1.44 -14.98 2.72
N PHE A 18 0.63 -14.11 3.34
CA PHE A 18 0.57 -12.69 3.03
C PHE A 18 1.94 -12.02 3.16
N ALA A 19 2.65 -12.25 4.27
CA ALA A 19 3.97 -11.67 4.48
C ALA A 19 5.00 -12.14 3.46
N THR A 20 4.99 -13.42 3.11
CA THR A 20 5.88 -13.96 2.07
C THR A 20 5.58 -13.34 0.70
N LEU A 21 4.31 -13.21 0.32
CA LEU A 21 3.92 -12.61 -0.96
C LEU A 21 4.25 -11.11 -1.02
N ALA A 22 4.06 -10.37 0.08
CA ALA A 22 4.42 -8.96 0.16
C ALA A 22 5.93 -8.74 -0.01
N VAL A 23 6.76 -9.59 0.62
CA VAL A 23 8.22 -9.56 0.43
C VAL A 23 8.59 -9.91 -1.01
N SER A 24 7.98 -10.94 -1.59
CA SER A 24 8.22 -11.30 -2.99
C SER A 24 7.83 -10.18 -3.96
N GLY A 25 6.71 -9.50 -3.72
CA GLY A 25 6.29 -8.35 -4.51
C GLY A 25 7.31 -7.21 -4.46
N GLN A 26 7.85 -6.91 -3.28
CA GLN A 26 8.89 -5.89 -3.13
C GLN A 26 10.18 -6.28 -3.87
N GLN A 27 10.66 -7.52 -3.68
CA GLN A 27 11.86 -8.01 -4.36
C GLN A 27 11.73 -7.94 -5.88
N ARG A 28 10.53 -8.19 -6.43
CA ARG A 28 10.27 -8.07 -7.86
C ARG A 28 10.24 -6.62 -8.32
N LEU A 29 9.72 -5.68 -7.52
CA LEU A 29 9.83 -4.25 -7.84
C LEU A 29 11.28 -3.77 -7.88
N ASP A 30 12.10 -4.26 -6.96
CA ASP A 30 13.53 -3.93 -6.88
C ASP A 30 14.31 -4.53 -8.06
N ALA A 31 13.84 -5.66 -8.59
CA ALA A 31 14.37 -6.32 -9.80
C ALA A 31 13.74 -5.83 -11.12
N ASP A 32 12.96 -4.74 -11.08
CA ASP A 32 12.22 -4.16 -12.22
C ASP A 32 11.19 -5.10 -12.91
N ASP A 33 10.81 -6.19 -12.24
CA ASP A 33 9.70 -7.06 -12.64
C ASP A 33 8.37 -6.51 -12.11
N ALA A 34 7.92 -5.40 -12.70
CA ALA A 34 6.68 -4.73 -12.29
C ALA A 34 5.45 -5.62 -12.47
N ALA A 35 5.39 -6.43 -13.53
CA ALA A 35 4.25 -7.32 -13.80
C ALA A 35 4.16 -8.43 -12.74
N GLY A 36 5.28 -9.08 -12.42
CA GLY A 36 5.32 -10.08 -11.38
C GLY A 36 5.10 -9.50 -9.98
N ALA A 37 5.59 -8.29 -9.71
CA ALA A 37 5.29 -7.59 -8.46
C ALA A 37 3.79 -7.33 -8.29
N ALA A 38 3.13 -6.80 -9.33
CA ALA A 38 1.69 -6.55 -9.32
C ALA A 38 0.88 -7.83 -9.08
N ALA A 39 1.30 -8.96 -9.69
CA ALA A 39 0.68 -10.26 -9.43
C ALA A 39 0.87 -10.70 -7.96
N ALA A 40 2.10 -10.65 -7.44
CA ALA A 40 2.41 -11.07 -6.07
C ALA A 40 1.66 -10.23 -5.02
N PHE A 41 1.58 -8.90 -5.20
CA PHE A 41 0.81 -8.05 -4.29
C PHE A 41 -0.70 -8.28 -4.39
N ARG A 42 -1.25 -8.52 -5.58
CA ARG A 42 -2.67 -8.87 -5.72
C ARG A 42 -3.00 -10.18 -5.01
N ASP A 43 -2.16 -11.20 -5.17
CA ASP A 43 -2.31 -12.47 -4.47
C ASP A 43 -2.20 -12.29 -2.95
N ALA A 44 -1.31 -11.41 -2.48
CA ALA A 44 -1.19 -11.08 -1.07
C ALA A 44 -2.47 -10.43 -0.54
N LEU A 45 -2.94 -9.36 -1.21
CA LEU A 45 -4.12 -8.60 -0.80
C LEU A 45 -5.40 -9.44 -0.86
N ALA A 46 -5.49 -10.41 -1.77
CA ALA A 46 -6.64 -11.33 -1.85
C ALA A 46 -6.81 -12.25 -0.63
N LEU A 47 -5.77 -12.41 0.21
CA LEU A 47 -5.85 -13.16 1.46
C LEU A 47 -6.59 -12.38 2.57
N TRP A 48 -6.77 -11.07 2.41
CA TRP A 48 -7.42 -10.22 3.38
C TRP A 48 -8.94 -10.30 3.26
N ARG A 49 -9.60 -10.52 4.40
CA ARG A 49 -11.07 -10.67 4.51
C ARG A 49 -11.70 -9.55 5.35
N GLY A 50 -10.95 -8.48 5.60
CA GLY A 50 -11.31 -7.39 6.52
C GLY A 50 -10.13 -6.99 7.39
N LYS A 51 -10.40 -6.25 8.48
CA LYS A 51 -9.38 -5.81 9.44
C LYS A 51 -8.64 -6.98 10.05
N ALA A 52 -7.33 -6.84 10.31
CA ALA A 52 -6.55 -7.90 10.95
C ALA A 52 -7.06 -8.18 12.38
N LEU A 53 -7.35 -9.45 12.66
CA LEU A 53 -7.77 -9.96 13.98
C LEU A 53 -8.91 -9.12 14.60
N PRO A 54 -10.08 -9.02 13.91
CA PRO A 54 -11.13 -8.07 14.28
C PRO A 54 -11.79 -8.40 15.62
N ASP A 55 -11.79 -9.68 16.00
CA ASP A 55 -12.45 -10.19 17.22
C ASP A 55 -11.61 -9.98 18.50
N LEU A 56 -10.39 -9.46 18.37
CA LEU A 56 -9.56 -9.16 19.54
C LEU A 56 -9.95 -7.81 20.15
N ALA A 57 -10.43 -7.86 21.39
CA ALA A 57 -10.83 -6.67 22.16
C ALA A 57 -9.68 -5.66 22.33
N VAL A 58 -8.43 -6.13 22.41
CA VAL A 58 -7.23 -5.28 22.45
C VAL A 58 -6.42 -5.51 21.20
N ARG A 59 -6.14 -4.41 20.48
CA ARG A 59 -5.25 -4.44 19.32
C ARG A 59 -3.85 -4.82 19.77
N THR A 60 -3.43 -6.03 19.42
CA THR A 60 -2.06 -6.50 19.69
C THR A 60 -1.06 -5.83 18.74
N GLY A 61 0.22 -5.81 19.12
CA GLY A 61 1.29 -5.34 18.23
C GLY A 61 1.34 -6.13 16.90
N HIS A 62 0.89 -7.38 16.91
CA HIS A 62 0.74 -8.18 15.69
C HIS A 62 -0.34 -7.63 14.74
N ALA A 63 -1.50 -7.23 15.25
CA ALA A 63 -2.56 -6.63 14.44
C ALA A 63 -2.11 -5.31 13.81
N VAL A 64 -1.39 -4.46 14.56
CA VAL A 64 -0.83 -3.20 14.05
C VAL A 64 0.20 -3.45 12.95
N ARG A 65 1.11 -4.41 13.16
CA ARG A 65 2.13 -4.79 12.17
C ARG A 65 1.50 -5.35 10.89
N LEU A 66 0.44 -6.14 11.00
CA LEU A 66 -0.27 -6.68 9.84
C LEU A 66 -0.95 -5.58 9.03
N ASP A 67 -1.64 -4.65 9.69
CA ASP A 67 -2.24 -3.50 9.00
C ASP A 67 -1.19 -2.63 8.30
N ALA A 68 -0.04 -2.39 8.94
CA ALA A 68 1.06 -1.65 8.32
C ALA A 68 1.59 -2.35 7.06
N LEU A 69 1.71 -3.68 7.11
CA LEU A 69 2.13 -4.49 5.97
C LEU A 69 1.06 -4.53 4.86
N HIS A 70 -0.22 -4.55 5.22
CA HIS A 70 -1.34 -4.40 4.27
C HIS A 70 -1.25 -3.08 3.51
N SER A 71 -1.12 -1.97 4.23
CA SER A 71 -0.98 -0.65 3.61
C SER A 71 0.26 -0.57 2.72
N ALA A 72 1.39 -1.18 3.12
CA ALA A 72 2.58 -1.24 2.30
C ALA A 72 2.37 -2.08 1.02
N ALA A 73 1.73 -3.25 1.13
CA ALA A 73 1.41 -4.10 -0.02
C ALA A 73 0.46 -3.41 -1.01
N LEU A 74 -0.53 -2.65 -0.51
CA LEU A 74 -1.42 -1.86 -1.36
C LEU A 74 -0.67 -0.78 -2.16
N ARG A 75 0.21 -0.02 -1.49
CA ARG A 75 1.07 0.96 -2.16
C ARG A 75 2.01 0.31 -3.19
N GLY A 76 2.62 -0.82 -2.82
CA GLY A 76 3.47 -1.60 -3.73
C GLY A 76 2.72 -2.09 -4.96
N ARG A 77 1.49 -2.59 -4.78
CA ARG A 77 0.60 -3.00 -5.88
C ARG A 77 0.32 -1.85 -6.84
N ILE A 78 -0.05 -0.67 -6.32
CA ILE A 78 -0.34 0.50 -7.15
C ILE A 78 0.91 0.97 -7.88
N ALA A 79 2.06 1.03 -7.21
CA ALA A 79 3.34 1.39 -7.83
C ALA A 79 3.70 0.43 -8.98
N ALA A 80 3.50 -0.88 -8.77
CA ALA A 80 3.71 -1.89 -9.78
C ALA A 80 2.76 -1.72 -10.98
N ASP A 81 1.46 -1.52 -10.73
CA ASP A 81 0.46 -1.31 -11.78
C ASP A 81 0.75 -0.06 -12.61
N LEU A 82 1.22 1.03 -11.97
CA LEU A 82 1.61 2.25 -12.68
C LEU A 82 2.79 2.02 -13.62
N ARG A 83 3.79 1.21 -13.22
CA ARG A 83 4.92 0.84 -14.08
C ARG A 83 4.48 -0.06 -15.25
N VAL A 84 3.52 -0.96 -15.03
CA VAL A 84 3.02 -1.86 -16.09
C VAL A 84 2.18 -1.08 -17.11
N ARG A 85 1.19 -0.30 -16.63
CA ARG A 85 0.31 0.49 -17.47
C ARG A 85 -0.35 1.63 -16.66
N PRO A 86 0.13 2.87 -16.81
CA PRO A 86 -0.57 4.03 -16.28
C PRO A 86 -2.01 4.07 -16.82
N SER A 87 -2.99 4.34 -15.97
CA SER A 87 -4.38 4.42 -16.37
C SER A 87 -5.18 5.40 -15.53
N SER A 88 -6.25 5.96 -16.09
CA SER A 88 -7.21 6.82 -15.38
C SER A 88 -7.92 6.07 -14.23
N ALA A 89 -8.04 4.74 -14.32
CA ALA A 89 -8.59 3.92 -13.26
C ALA A 89 -7.71 3.95 -11.99
N LEU A 90 -6.39 3.87 -12.14
CA LEU A 90 -5.45 4.00 -11.03
C LEU A 90 -5.48 5.40 -10.40
N VAL A 91 -5.66 6.44 -11.22
CA VAL A 91 -5.87 7.82 -10.72
C VAL A 91 -7.13 7.92 -9.86
N ALA A 92 -8.24 7.34 -10.32
CA ALA A 92 -9.50 7.33 -9.56
C ALA A 92 -9.37 6.55 -8.25
N GLU A 93 -8.71 5.39 -8.27
CA GLU A 93 -8.44 4.59 -7.08
C GLU A 93 -7.59 5.36 -6.06
N LEU A 94 -6.49 5.97 -6.49
CA LEU A 94 -5.60 6.77 -5.64
C LEU A 94 -6.34 7.97 -5.00
N ARG A 95 -7.25 8.62 -5.74
CA ARG A 95 -8.12 9.67 -5.16
C ARG A 95 -9.04 9.12 -4.08
N GLY A 96 -9.64 7.95 -4.28
CA GLY A 96 -10.45 7.29 -3.25
C GLY A 96 -9.65 6.94 -1.99
N LEU A 97 -8.42 6.45 -2.16
CA LEU A 97 -7.53 6.17 -1.05
C LEU A 97 -7.11 7.44 -0.31
N LEU A 98 -6.81 8.53 -1.01
CA LEU A 98 -6.48 9.81 -0.37
C LEU A 98 -7.67 10.46 0.33
N ALA A 99 -8.92 10.22 -0.12
CA ALA A 99 -10.09 10.64 0.64
C ALA A 99 -10.17 9.94 2.01
N THR A 100 -9.68 8.70 2.10
CA THR A 100 -9.64 7.93 3.34
C THR A 100 -8.39 8.24 4.18
N TYR A 101 -7.26 8.47 3.52
CA TYR A 101 -5.94 8.68 4.11
C TYR A 101 -5.31 9.97 3.57
N PRO A 102 -5.85 11.15 3.92
CA PRO A 102 -5.48 12.42 3.28
C PRO A 102 -4.02 12.85 3.51
N LEU A 103 -3.35 12.23 4.48
CA LEU A 103 -2.00 12.57 4.94
C LEU A 103 -0.94 11.57 4.49
N ASP A 104 -1.31 10.54 3.72
CA ASP A 104 -0.35 9.55 3.25
C ASP A 104 0.47 10.15 2.10
N GLU A 105 1.68 10.61 2.43
CA GLU A 105 2.64 11.20 1.48
C GLU A 105 2.99 10.24 0.33
N SER A 106 3.04 8.93 0.61
CA SER A 106 3.36 7.93 -0.41
C SER A 106 2.22 7.82 -1.44
N LEU A 107 0.97 7.81 -0.99
CA LEU A 107 -0.20 7.82 -1.89
C LEU A 107 -0.26 9.12 -2.72
N ARG A 108 0.10 10.27 -2.12
CA ARG A 108 0.18 11.55 -2.84
C ARG A 108 1.24 11.51 -3.94
N ALA A 109 2.45 10.99 -3.64
CA ALA A 109 3.52 10.84 -4.63
C ALA A 109 3.14 9.89 -5.78
N LEU A 110 2.44 8.79 -5.48
CA LEU A 110 1.91 7.87 -6.49
C LEU A 110 0.86 8.55 -7.38
N LEU A 111 -0.03 9.37 -6.81
CA LEU A 111 -1.04 10.12 -7.57
C LEU A 111 -0.40 11.17 -8.47
N MET A 112 0.59 11.93 -7.99
CA MET A 112 1.34 12.88 -8.83
C MET A 112 1.99 12.17 -10.03
N SER A 113 2.59 11.00 -9.79
CA SER A 113 3.21 10.20 -10.85
C SER A 113 2.17 9.69 -11.85
N ALA A 114 1.06 9.14 -11.36
CA ALA A 114 -0.05 8.67 -12.19
C ALA A 114 -0.66 9.80 -13.06
N LEU A 115 -0.83 11.00 -12.50
CA LEU A 115 -1.35 12.16 -13.23
C LEU A 115 -0.39 12.59 -14.34
N ARG A 116 0.92 12.65 -14.06
CA ARG A 116 1.93 12.94 -15.08
C ARG A 116 1.92 11.90 -16.20
N ASP A 117 1.94 10.62 -15.84
CA ASP A 117 2.06 9.51 -16.78
C ASP A 117 0.78 9.29 -17.61
N THR A 118 -0.35 9.87 -17.18
CA THR A 118 -1.63 9.88 -17.92
C THR A 118 -1.90 11.20 -18.65
N GLY A 119 -0.92 12.10 -18.76
CA GLY A 119 -1.02 13.32 -19.55
C GLY A 119 -1.74 14.49 -18.86
N ARG A 120 -1.78 14.50 -17.52
CA ARG A 120 -2.42 15.55 -16.69
C ARG A 120 -1.40 16.28 -15.80
N PRO A 121 -0.30 16.82 -16.34
CA PRO A 121 0.78 17.42 -15.55
C PRO A 121 0.34 18.66 -14.75
N ALA A 122 -0.62 19.44 -15.24
CA ALA A 122 -1.16 20.59 -14.52
C ALA A 122 -1.82 20.18 -13.20
N GLU A 123 -2.57 19.07 -13.19
CA GLU A 123 -3.18 18.53 -11.98
C GLU A 123 -2.13 17.92 -11.03
N ALA A 124 -1.06 17.35 -11.56
CA ALA A 124 0.06 16.88 -10.74
C ALA A 124 0.74 18.05 -10.01
N LEU A 125 0.88 19.21 -10.67
CA LEU A 125 1.44 20.42 -10.06
C LEU A 125 0.54 20.99 -8.97
N VAL A 126 -0.77 21.07 -9.22
CA VAL A 126 -1.74 21.50 -8.19
C VAL A 126 -1.65 20.60 -6.95
N LEU A 127 -1.63 19.28 -7.15
CA LEU A 127 -1.50 18.33 -6.04
C LEU A 127 -0.17 18.49 -5.28
N TYR A 128 0.92 18.83 -5.96
CA TYR A 128 2.20 19.13 -5.31
C TYR A 128 2.10 20.34 -4.39
N GLU A 129 1.55 21.45 -4.88
CA GLU A 129 1.38 22.66 -4.07
C GLU A 129 0.44 22.43 -2.87
N GLU A 130 -0.67 21.72 -3.07
CA GLU A 130 -1.57 21.31 -1.98
C GLU A 130 -0.84 20.47 -0.91
N THR A 131 0.00 19.54 -1.35
CA THR A 131 0.78 18.68 -0.45
C THR A 131 1.81 19.47 0.32
N ARG A 132 2.51 20.40 -0.35
CA ARG A 132 3.49 21.29 0.26
C ARG A 132 2.85 22.18 1.34
N ALA A 133 1.71 22.81 1.04
CA ALA A 133 0.99 23.66 1.99
C ALA A 133 0.55 22.87 3.23
N LEU A 134 -0.02 21.67 3.02
CA LEU A 134 -0.44 20.79 4.10
C LEU A 134 0.72 20.36 5.01
N LEU A 135 1.88 20.05 4.44
CA LEU A 135 3.07 19.68 5.22
C LEU A 135 3.64 20.87 5.98
N ALA A 136 3.65 22.07 5.39
CA ALA A 136 4.07 23.30 6.05
C ALA A 136 3.19 23.62 7.28
N GLU A 137 1.86 23.54 7.13
CA GLU A 137 0.90 23.72 8.23
C GLU A 137 1.11 22.71 9.36
N ARG A 138 1.42 21.46 9.02
CA ARG A 138 1.64 20.35 9.96
C ARG A 138 2.94 20.45 10.74
N LEU A 139 4.01 20.88 10.07
CA LEU A 139 5.35 20.93 10.64
C LEU A 139 5.64 22.27 11.33
N GLY A 140 4.68 23.21 11.32
CA GLY A 140 4.83 24.52 11.94
C GLY A 140 5.91 25.39 11.29
N THR A 141 6.32 25.03 10.08
CA THR A 141 7.21 25.84 9.26
C THR A 141 6.34 26.69 8.35
N ASP A 142 5.88 27.83 8.85
CA ASP A 142 5.70 29.00 7.97
C ASP A 142 7.10 29.42 7.48
N PRO A 143 7.23 30.03 6.29
CA PRO A 143 8.39 29.95 5.41
C PRO A 143 9.74 30.36 6.00
#